data_AF-A0A6I7X0L3-F1
#
_entry.id   AF-A0A6I7X0L3-F1
#
_cell.length_a   1.000
_cell.length_b   1.000
_cell.length_c   1.000
_cell.angle_alpha   90.00
_cell.angle_beta   90.00
_cell.angle_gamma   90.00
#
_symmetry.space_group_name_H-M   'P 1'
#
loop_
_entity.id
_entity.type
_entity.pdbx_description
1 polymer ?
#
loop_
_entity_poly.entity_id
_entity_poly.type
_entity_poly.pdbx_seq_one_letter_code
_entity_poly.pdbx_strand_id
1 'polypeptide(L)'
;MYESTGCYSRPLEEFCQKKEINCFKVGAYQSASFSKTIKNRNKTDKVDARMLSAMQILVGKGDIKIPYRDDDAHQLRSYIKYYQSLNKEKTRQKNYLEAAEINQE
;
A
#
# COMPACT_ATOMS: atom_id res chain seq x y z
N MET A 1 -7.03 1.31 14.78
CA MET A 1 -6.50 2.20 13.73
C MET A 1 -5.11 1.70 13.38
N TYR A 2 -4.79 1.57 12.10
CA TYR A 2 -3.49 1.06 11.66
C TYR A 2 -3.07 1.72 10.35
N GLU A 3 -1.77 1.78 10.10
CA GLU A 3 -1.23 2.16 8.80
C GLU A 3 -1.10 0.91 7.92
N SER A 4 -1.51 1.02 6.66
CA SER A 4 -1.34 -0.06 5.69
C SER A 4 0.11 -0.17 5.21
N THR A 5 1.00 -0.70 6.05
CA THR A 5 2.43 -0.82 5.73
C THR A 5 2.87 -2.27 5.49
N GLY A 6 3.40 -2.52 4.29
CA GLY A 6 4.18 -3.71 3.97
C GLY A 6 3.49 -5.06 4.17
N CYS A 7 4.28 -6.04 4.60
CA CYS A 7 3.89 -7.45 4.76
C CYS A 7 2.83 -7.71 5.84
N TYR A 8 2.64 -6.79 6.79
CA TYR A 8 1.70 -6.96 7.90
C TYR A 8 0.27 -6.54 7.58
N SER A 9 0.08 -5.73 6.54
CA SER A 9 -1.25 -5.24 6.13
C SER A 9 -2.23 -6.37 5.83
N ARG A 10 -1.78 -7.39 5.08
CA ARG A 10 -2.61 -8.54 4.69
C ARG A 10 -3.08 -9.38 5.88
N PRO A 11 -2.18 -9.94 6.72
CA PRO A 11 -2.61 -10.75 7.86
C PRO A 11 -3.49 -9.98 8.84
N LEU A 12 -3.24 -8.68 9.01
CA LEU A 12 -4.02 -7.82 9.89
C LEU A 12 -5.44 -7.60 9.34
N GLU A 13 -5.58 -7.30 8.05
CA GLU A 13 -6.89 -7.17 7.39
C GLU A 13 -7.68 -8.47 7.47
N GLU A 14 -7.06 -9.62 7.16
CA GLU A 14 -7.69 -10.94 7.24
C GLU A 14 -8.15 -11.25 8.68
N PHE A 15 -7.32 -10.94 9.68
CA PHE A 15 -7.68 -11.11 11.08
C PHE A 15 -8.86 -10.22 11.48
N CYS A 16 -8.81 -8.94 11.12
CA CYS A 16 -9.87 -7.97 11.44
C CYS A 16 -11.18 -8.31 10.72
N GLN A 17 -11.12 -8.80 9.48
CA GLN A 17 -12.29 -9.29 8.75
C GLN A 17 -12.91 -10.51 9.45
N LYS A 18 -12.09 -11.52 9.78
CA LYS A 18 -12.54 -12.75 10.45
C LYS A 18 -13.13 -12.51 11.84
N LYS A 19 -12.64 -11.50 12.54
CA LYS A 19 -13.07 -11.14 13.90
C LYS A 19 -14.07 -9.99 13.95
N GLU A 20 -14.52 -9.51 12.79
CA GLU A 20 -15.46 -8.38 12.66
C GLU A 20 -15.00 -7.13 13.42
N ILE A 21 -13.69 -6.87 13.40
CA ILE A 21 -13.08 -5.75 14.12
C ILE A 21 -13.15 -4.50 13.25
N ASN A 22 -13.88 -3.50 13.76
CA ASN A 22 -13.94 -2.17 13.18
C ASN A 22 -12.57 -1.50 13.20
N CYS A 23 -12.11 -1.10 12.01
CA CYS A 23 -10.80 -0.49 11.83
C CYS A 23 -10.89 0.79 11.02
N PHE A 24 -9.99 1.72 11.33
CA PHE A 24 -9.67 2.84 10.46
C PHE A 24 -8.29 2.59 9.86
N LYS A 25 -8.25 2.44 8.53
CA LYS A 25 -7.05 2.18 7.74
C LYS A 25 -6.46 3.50 7.27
N VAL A 26 -5.25 3.80 7.72
CA VAL A 26 -4.50 5.00 7.32
C VAL A 26 -3.64 4.67 6.11
N GLY A 27 -3.70 5.51 5.08
CA GLY A 27 -2.79 5.44 3.95
C GLY A 27 -1.41 5.97 4.30
N ALA A 28 -0.35 5.34 3.79
CA ALA A 28 1.04 5.71 4.08
C ALA A 28 1.40 7.18 3.77
N TYR A 29 0.71 7.78 2.79
CA TYR A 29 0.86 9.20 2.49
C TYR A 29 0.24 10.10 3.57
N GLN A 30 -0.93 9.72 4.08
CA GLN A 30 -1.66 10.50 5.09
C GLN A 30 -0.93 10.49 6.43
N SER A 31 -0.43 9.33 6.87
CA SER A 31 0.41 9.19 8.06
C SER A 31 1.70 9.99 7.95
N ALA A 32 2.40 9.89 6.81
CA ALA A 32 3.63 10.64 6.57
C ALA A 32 3.40 12.15 6.58
N SER A 33 2.31 12.61 5.96
CA SER A 33 1.92 14.02 5.97
C SER A 33 1.60 14.50 7.39
N PHE A 34 0.78 13.76 8.13
CA PHE A 34 0.38 14.11 9.49
C PHE A 34 1.58 14.15 10.44
N SER A 35 2.49 13.18 10.35
CA SER A 35 3.72 13.13 11.16
C SER A 35 4.58 14.40 10.98
N LYS A 36 4.65 14.95 9.77
CA LYS A 36 5.36 16.21 9.50
C LYS A 36 4.67 17.40 10.16
N THR A 37 3.33 17.46 10.09
CA THR A 37 2.53 18.53 10.71
C THR A 37 2.69 18.58 12.22
N ILE A 38 2.71 17.42 12.88
CA ILE A 38 2.89 17.34 14.35
C ILE A 38 4.36 17.42 14.79
N LYS A 39 5.30 17.69 13.88
CA LYS A 39 6.75 17.82 14.13
C LYS A 39 7.36 16.59 14.84
N ASN A 40 6.89 15.38 14.52
CA ASN A 40 7.48 14.14 15.03
C ASN A 40 8.84 13.90 14.36
N ARG A 41 9.93 14.30 15.02
CA ARG A 41 11.30 14.19 14.49
C ARG A 41 11.95 12.81 14.69
N ASN A 42 11.58 12.10 15.75
CA ASN A 42 12.17 10.80 16.10
C ASN A 42 11.16 9.67 15.89
N LYS A 43 11.42 8.77 14.95
CA LYS A 43 10.57 7.62 14.66
C LYS A 43 10.91 6.48 15.63
N THR A 44 9.96 6.12 16.47
CA THR A 44 9.99 4.92 17.33
C THR A 44 8.59 4.32 17.37
N ASP A 45 8.45 3.03 17.66
CA ASP A 45 7.13 2.37 17.69
C ASP A 45 6.16 3.07 18.64
N LYS A 46 6.64 3.55 19.80
CA LYS A 46 5.82 4.30 20.76
C LYS A 46 5.35 5.63 20.19
N VAL A 47 6.21 6.36 19.48
CA VAL A 47 5.86 7.64 18.87
C VAL A 47 4.91 7.44 17.69
N ASP A 48 5.11 6.37 16.92
CA ASP A 48 4.25 6.02 15.78
C ASP A 48 2.84 5.61 16.23
N ALA A 49 2.73 4.79 17.28
CA ALA A 49 1.45 4.44 17.88
C ALA A 49 0.69 5.67 18.41
N ARG A 50 1.39 6.61 19.05
CA ARG A 50 0.81 7.89 19.51
C ARG A 50 0.36 8.76 18.33
N MET A 51 1.16 8.81 17.27
CA MET A 51 0.84 9.55 16.04
C MET A 51 -0.42 8.99 15.38
N LEU A 52 -0.50 7.68 15.21
CA LEU A 52 -1.67 7.01 14.68
C LEU A 52 -2.90 7.25 15.56
N SER A 53 -2.77 7.16 16.89
CA SER A 53 -3.88 7.50 17.80
C SER A 53 -4.33 8.95 17.64
N ALA A 54 -3.41 9.91 17.46
CA ALA A 54 -3.74 11.32 17.29
C ALA A 54 -4.46 11.60 15.95
N MET A 55 -4.20 10.81 14.92
CA MET A 55 -4.90 10.89 13.63
C MET A 55 -6.39 10.52 13.72
N GLN A 56 -6.90 10.04 14.86
CA GLN A 56 -8.33 9.82 15.07
C GLN A 56 -9.20 11.05 14.77
N ILE A 57 -8.62 12.27 14.88
CA ILE A 57 -9.30 13.53 14.55
C ILE A 57 -9.68 13.65 13.07
N LEU A 58 -9.03 12.88 12.20
CA LEU A 58 -9.27 12.86 10.76
C LEU A 58 -10.37 11.87 10.35
N VAL A 59 -10.90 11.11 11.31
CA VAL A 59 -11.90 10.07 11.05
C VAL A 59 -13.26 10.72 10.79
N GLY A 60 -13.75 10.58 9.56
CA GLY A 60 -15.10 10.96 9.15
C GLY A 60 -16.14 9.88 9.47
N LYS A 61 -17.41 10.24 9.30
CA LYS A 61 -18.52 9.27 9.39
C LYS A 61 -18.38 8.24 8.27
N GLY A 62 -18.31 6.96 8.65
CA GLY A 62 -18.20 5.83 7.71
C GLY A 62 -16.77 5.34 7.43
N ASP A 63 -15.75 6.04 7.96
CA ASP A 63 -14.35 5.65 7.78
C ASP A 63 -13.94 4.46 8.65
N ILE A 64 -14.57 4.32 9.82
CA ILE A 64 -14.43 3.14 10.67
C ILE A 64 -15.36 2.05 10.14
N LYS A 65 -14.76 0.97 9.62
CA LYS A 65 -15.48 -0.19 9.12
C LYS A 65 -14.65 -1.45 9.25
N ILE A 66 -15.30 -2.60 9.14
CA ILE A 66 -14.61 -3.87 9.02
C ILE A 66 -13.85 -3.84 7.69
N PRO A 67 -12.52 -4.09 7.69
CA PRO A 67 -11.79 -4.19 6.43
C PRO A 67 -12.34 -5.38 5.65
N TYR A 68 -12.62 -5.15 4.38
CA TYR A 68 -13.10 -6.19 3.47
C TYR A 68 -12.09 -6.37 2.36
N ARG A 69 -11.68 -7.62 2.16
CA ARG A 69 -10.84 -8.02 1.04
C ARG A 69 -11.57 -9.03 0.19
N ASP A 70 -11.66 -8.69 -1.09
CA ASP A 70 -12.12 -9.57 -2.15
C ASP A 70 -10.88 -10.22 -2.78
N ASP A 71 -10.73 -11.52 -2.54
CA ASP A 71 -9.58 -12.30 -3.00
C ASP A 71 -9.56 -12.43 -4.53
N ASP A 72 -10.72 -12.57 -5.18
CA ASP A 72 -10.84 -12.66 -6.63
C ASP A 72 -10.43 -11.34 -7.29
N ALA A 73 -10.95 -10.22 -6.80
CA ALA A 73 -10.58 -8.89 -7.29
C ALA A 73 -9.10 -8.57 -7.02
N HIS A 74 -8.52 -9.12 -5.96
CA HIS A 74 -7.09 -8.99 -5.68
C HIS A 74 -6.25 -9.80 -6.66
N GLN A 75 -6.63 -11.06 -6.90
CA GLN A 75 -5.94 -11.94 -7.82
C GLN A 75 -5.99 -11.41 -9.26
N LEU A 76 -7.15 -10.92 -9.70
CA LEU A 76 -7.31 -10.30 -11.01
C LEU A 76 -6.39 -9.08 -11.18
N ARG A 77 -6.30 -8.22 -10.16
CA ARG A 77 -5.35 -7.09 -10.15
C ARG A 77 -3.89 -7.54 -10.25
N SER A 78 -3.53 -8.65 -9.59
CA SER A 78 -2.20 -9.23 -9.68
C SER A 78 -1.88 -9.67 -11.11
N TYR A 79 -2.82 -10.38 -11.77
CA TYR A 79 -2.66 -10.80 -13.16
C TYR A 79 -2.53 -9.63 -14.13
N ILE A 80 -3.35 -8.58 -13.98
CA ILE A 80 -3.26 -7.38 -14.81
C ILE A 80 -1.88 -6.72 -14.66
N LYS A 81 -1.38 -6.58 -13.43
CA LYS A 81 -0.04 -6.01 -13.18
C LYS A 81 1.06 -6.87 -13.80
N TYR A 82 0.96 -8.19 -13.67
CA TYR A 82 1.91 -9.11 -14.25
C TYR A 82 1.95 -9.00 -15.77
N TYR A 83 0.78 -8.99 -16.42
CA TYR A 83 0.67 -8.78 -17.86
C TYR A 83 1.30 -7.45 -18.32
N GLN A 84 1.02 -6.35 -17.61
CA GLN A 84 1.65 -5.05 -17.88
C GLN A 84 3.17 -5.10 -17.74
N SER A 85 3.69 -5.85 -16.77
CA SER A 85 5.13 -6.02 -16.57
C SER A 85 5.78 -6.78 -17.74
N LEU A 86 5.13 -7.83 -18.23
CA LEU A 86 5.59 -8.61 -19.39
C LEU A 86 5.61 -7.76 -20.66
N ASN A 87 4.59 -6.93 -20.88
CA ASN A 87 4.57 -6.02 -22.02
C ASN A 87 5.72 -5.00 -21.97
N LYS A 88 6.03 -4.45 -20.79
CA LYS A 88 7.19 -3.55 -20.63
C LYS A 88 8.51 -4.28 -20.91
N GLU A 89 8.65 -5.50 -20.43
CA GLU A 89 9.83 -6.32 -20.67
C GLU A 89 10.00 -6.68 -22.14
N LYS A 90 8.92 -7.05 -22.82
CA LYS A 90 8.91 -7.29 -24.27
C LYS A 90 9.41 -6.07 -25.04
N THR A 91 8.88 -4.89 -24.74
CA THR A 91 9.34 -3.64 -25.38
C THR A 91 10.81 -3.38 -25.08
N ARG A 92 11.26 -3.58 -23.84
CA ARG A 92 12.66 -3.40 -23.45
C ARG A 92 13.59 -4.34 -24.23
N GLN A 93 13.22 -5.61 -24.37
CA GLN A 93 14.00 -6.59 -25.13
C GLN A 93 14.05 -6.24 -26.62
N LYS A 94 12.93 -5.82 -27.20
CA LYS A 94 12.88 -5.37 -28.59
C LYS A 94 13.84 -4.20 -28.84
N ASN A 95 13.78 -3.18 -27.99
CA ASN A 95 14.67 -2.02 -28.09
C ASN A 95 16.15 -2.42 -27.93
N TYR A 96 16.44 -3.39 -27.07
CA TYR A 96 17.79 -3.90 -26.87
C TYR A 96 18.32 -4.61 -28.12
N LEU A 97 17.48 -5.41 -28.78
CA LEU A 97 17.81 -6.10 -30.02
C LEU A 97 18.09 -5.10 -31.16
N GLU A 98 17.19 -4.14 -31.37
CA GLU A 98 17.37 -3.09 -32.40
C GLU A 98 18.66 -2.30 -32.17
N ALA A 99 18.96 -1.93 -30.92
CA ALA A 99 20.21 -1.23 -30.58
C ALA A 99 21.45 -2.11 -30.81
N ALA A 100 21.39 -3.42 -30.56
CA ALA A 100 22.50 -4.33 -30.79
C ALA A 100 22.77 -4.52 -32.30
N GLU A 101 21.72 -4.58 -33.13
CA GLU A 101 21.83 -4.66 -34.58
C GLU A 101 22.45 -3.37 -35.17
N ILE A 102 21.99 -2.20 -34.74
CA ILE A 102 22.54 -0.90 -35.20
C ILE A 102 24.03 -0.73 -34.83
N ASN A 103 24.47 -1.24 -33.68
CA ASN A 103 25.88 -1.11 -33.25
C ASN A 103 26.83 -2.12 -33.94
N GLN A 104 26.31 -3.04 -34.76
CA GLN A 104 27.12 -3.99 -35.54
C GLN A 104 27.40 -3.51 -36.97
N GLU A 105 26.70 -2.47 -37.45
CA GLU A 105 26.99 -1.74 -38.70
C GLU A 105 28.01 -0.61 -38.48
#